data_AF-A0A1C1D0U3-F1
#
_entry.id   AF-A0A1C1D0U3-F1
#
_cell.length_a   1.000
_cell.length_b   1.000
_cell.length_c   1.000
_cell.angle_alpha   90.00
_cell.angle_beta   90.00
_cell.angle_gamma   90.00
#
_symmetry.space_group_name_H-M   'P 1'
#
loop_
_entity.id
_entity.type
_entity.pdbx_description
1 polymer ?
#
loop_
_entity_poly.entity_id
_entity_poly.type
_entity_poly.pdbx_seq_one_letter_code
_entity_poly.pdbx_strand_id
1 'polypeptide(L)'
;MPFVCINWALRPMVTEIFLRLPPSAQGSPKLAMSYATNLPADATLEMRFMRSTMITDVVSLNIANTRPTKSLLRPVSFEWIGPLVTRGFFLRSNPTQFYVRPESAGGRAARDVTPGIWSKVYERLTGVQSSVTSKWRR
;
A
#
# COMPACT_ATOMS: atom_id res chain seq x y z
N MET A 1 22.14 19.47 4.65
CA MET A 1 20.81 19.16 5.25
C MET A 1 19.67 18.76 4.29
N PRO A 2 19.76 18.72 2.93
CA PRO A 2 18.59 18.34 2.13
C PRO A 2 18.25 16.84 2.18
N PHE A 3 19.26 15.96 2.25
CA PHE A 3 19.05 14.50 2.21
C PHE A 3 18.25 13.94 3.38
N VAL A 4 18.40 14.48 4.59
CA VAL A 4 17.66 14.01 5.78
C VAL A 4 16.18 14.35 5.63
N CYS A 5 15.84 15.57 5.20
CA CYS A 5 14.47 15.99 4.95
C CYS A 5 13.81 15.17 3.83
N ILE A 6 14.54 14.97 2.72
CA ILE A 6 14.09 14.15 1.60
C ILE A 6 13.83 12.71 2.08
N ASN A 7 14.75 12.12 2.82
CA ASN A 7 14.56 10.76 3.30
C ASN A 7 13.38 10.66 4.27
N TRP A 8 13.24 11.61 5.19
CA TRP A 8 12.13 11.65 6.14
C TRP A 8 10.78 11.77 5.45
N ALA A 9 10.69 12.58 4.38
CA ALA A 9 9.49 12.76 3.57
C ALA A 9 9.18 11.58 2.65
N LEU A 10 10.20 10.89 2.12
CA LEU A 10 10.05 9.76 1.18
C LEU A 10 9.95 8.39 1.86
N ARG A 11 10.36 8.26 3.12
CA ARG A 11 10.27 7.01 3.89
C ARG A 11 8.88 6.33 3.90
N PRO A 12 7.73 7.05 3.91
CA PRO A 12 6.42 6.40 3.84
C PRO A 12 6.01 6.00 2.41
N MET A 13 6.77 6.33 1.36
CA MET A 13 6.32 6.14 -0.02
C MET A 13 6.33 4.67 -0.43
N VAL A 14 5.14 4.15 -0.76
CA VAL A 14 4.96 2.80 -1.30
C VAL A 14 5.11 2.85 -2.82
N THR A 15 5.93 1.96 -3.36
CA THR A 15 6.18 1.85 -4.81
C THR A 15 5.21 0.88 -5.46
N GLU A 16 4.97 -0.28 -4.83
CA GLU A 16 4.13 -1.35 -5.36
C GLU A 16 3.33 -2.00 -4.23
N ILE A 17 2.11 -2.43 -4.54
CA ILE A 17 1.25 -3.19 -3.61
C ILE A 17 0.75 -4.42 -4.34
N PHE A 18 1.02 -5.59 -3.78
CA PHE A 18 0.54 -6.87 -4.27
C PHE A 18 -0.50 -7.42 -3.31
N LEU A 19 -1.63 -7.86 -3.85
CA LEU A 19 -2.62 -8.62 -3.09
C LEU A 19 -2.18 -10.09 -3.09
N ARG A 20 -1.91 -10.64 -1.90
CA ARG A 20 -1.57 -12.05 -1.77
C ARG A 20 -2.85 -12.88 -1.85
N LEU A 21 -2.94 -13.72 -2.88
CA LEU A 21 -4.07 -14.62 -3.06
C LEU A 21 -3.91 -15.85 -2.16
N PRO A 22 -4.93 -16.21 -1.36
CA PRO A 22 -4.91 -17.47 -0.60
C PRO A 22 -4.94 -18.67 -1.55
N PRO A 23 -4.49 -19.87 -1.13
CA PRO A 23 -4.52 -21.07 -1.97
C PRO A 23 -5.90 -21.36 -2.57
N SER A 24 -6.97 -21.03 -1.85
CA SER A 24 -8.36 -21.16 -2.32
C SER A 24 -8.71 -20.26 -3.51
N ALA A 25 -8.09 -19.09 -3.64
CA ALA A 25 -8.33 -18.14 -4.72
C ALA A 25 -7.39 -18.34 -5.93
N GLN A 26 -6.29 -19.09 -5.76
CA GLN A 26 -5.30 -19.33 -6.81
C GLN A 26 -5.78 -20.34 -7.87
N GLY A 27 -6.81 -21.14 -7.58
CA GLY A 27 -7.26 -22.22 -8.47
C GLY A 27 -7.92 -21.78 -9.78
N SER A 28 -8.38 -20.52 -9.89
CA SER A 28 -8.97 -20.00 -11.14
C SER A 28 -8.88 -18.48 -11.19
N PRO A 29 -8.66 -17.88 -12.38
CA PRO A 29 -8.72 -16.43 -12.55
C PRO A 29 -10.05 -15.81 -12.07
N LYS A 30 -11.17 -16.56 -12.18
CA LYS A 30 -12.47 -16.11 -11.67
C LYS A 30 -12.49 -16.02 -10.13
N LEU A 31 -11.84 -16.96 -9.45
CA LEU A 31 -11.72 -16.95 -7.99
C LEU A 31 -10.75 -15.87 -7.51
N ALA A 32 -9.65 -15.64 -8.22
CA ALA A 32 -8.74 -14.54 -7.96
C ALA A 32 -9.45 -13.18 -8.11
N MET A 33 -10.25 -13.04 -9.17
CA MET A 33 -11.07 -11.84 -9.41
C MET A 33 -12.14 -11.66 -8.34
N SER A 34 -12.86 -12.72 -7.94
CA SER A 34 -13.89 -12.63 -6.91
C SER A 34 -13.29 -12.31 -5.53
N TYR A 35 -12.15 -12.90 -5.19
CA TYR A 35 -11.40 -12.58 -3.98
C TYR A 35 -10.97 -11.11 -3.97
N ALA A 36 -10.41 -10.62 -5.08
CA ALA A 36 -9.98 -9.24 -5.18
C ALA A 36 -11.14 -8.23 -5.18
N THR A 37 -12.31 -8.63 -5.71
CA THR A 37 -13.51 -7.79 -5.72
C THR A 37 -14.13 -7.69 -4.32
N ASN A 38 -14.20 -8.80 -3.58
CA ASN A 38 -14.77 -8.82 -2.24
C ASN A 38 -13.81 -8.26 -1.17
N LEU A 39 -12.50 -8.33 -1.43
CA LEU A 39 -11.40 -7.86 -0.59
C LEU A 39 -11.66 -8.06 0.92
N PRO A 40 -11.58 -9.32 1.41
CA PRO A 40 -11.95 -9.63 2.78
C PRO A 40 -10.99 -8.97 3.78
N ALA A 41 -11.43 -8.78 5.02
CA ALA A 41 -10.67 -8.03 6.02
C ALA A 41 -9.32 -8.69 6.38
N ASP A 42 -9.24 -10.00 6.25
CA ASP A 42 -8.03 -10.81 6.47
C ASP A 42 -7.07 -10.82 5.27
N ALA A 43 -7.40 -10.14 4.17
CA ALA A 43 -6.55 -10.10 2.98
C ALA A 43 -5.18 -9.50 3.29
N THR A 44 -4.13 -10.23 2.91
CA THR A 44 -2.74 -9.81 3.08
C THR A 44 -2.28 -9.00 1.87
N LEU A 45 -1.78 -7.79 2.13
CA LEU A 45 -1.10 -6.94 1.16
C LEU A 45 0.40 -7.03 1.39
N GLU A 46 1.15 -7.30 0.32
CA GLU A 46 2.60 -7.14 0.29
C GLU A 46 2.94 -5.80 -0.33
N MET A 47 3.51 -4.91 0.48
CA MET A 47 3.84 -3.56 0.06
C MET A 47 5.35 -3.44 -0.09
N ARG A 48 5.78 -2.88 -1.22
CA ARG A 48 7.17 -2.55 -1.48
C ARG A 48 7.38 -1.07 -1.27
N PHE A 49 8.46 -0.71 -0.61
CA PHE A 49 8.86 0.67 -0.41
C PHE A 49 10.37 0.82 -0.57
N MET A 50 10.82 2.04 -0.85
CA MET A 50 12.24 2.34 -1.04
C MET A 50 12.85 2.88 0.25
N ARG A 51 14.02 2.37 0.65
CA ARG A 51 14.78 2.91 1.79
C ARG A 51 15.65 4.10 1.38
N SER A 52 16.22 4.79 2.38
CA SER A 52 17.23 5.85 2.17
C SER A 52 18.38 5.42 1.27
N THR A 53 18.75 4.15 1.35
CA THR A 53 19.85 3.53 0.60
C THR A 53 19.47 3.18 -0.84
N MET A 54 18.29 3.58 -1.32
CA MET A 54 17.71 3.21 -2.63
C MET A 54 17.43 1.70 -2.80
N ILE A 55 17.56 0.92 -1.73
CA ILE A 55 17.22 -0.51 -1.71
C ILE A 55 15.72 -0.65 -1.43
N THR A 56 15.01 -1.44 -2.24
CA THR A 56 13.60 -1.76 -1.99
C THR A 56 13.48 -2.76 -0.86
N ASP A 57 12.50 -2.58 0.00
CA ASP A 57 12.12 -3.53 1.04
C ASP A 57 10.64 -3.88 0.93
N VAL A 58 10.24 -4.99 1.55
CA VAL A 58 8.88 -5.53 1.45
C VAL A 58 8.32 -5.74 2.85
N VAL A 59 7.06 -5.37 3.05
CA VAL A 59 6.30 -5.68 4.26
C VAL A 59 4.98 -6.33 3.89
N SER A 60 4.64 -7.40 4.58
CA SER A 60 3.34 -8.06 4.48
C SER A 60 2.47 -7.62 5.64
N LEU A 61 1.29 -7.06 5.35
CA LEU A 61 0.32 -6.68 6.38
C LEU A 61 -1.08 -7.16 6.00
N ASN A 62 -1.94 -7.33 6.99
CA ASN A 62 -3.36 -7.58 6.74
C ASN A 62 -4.12 -6.27 6.65
N ILE A 63 -5.09 -6.18 5.74
CA ILE A 63 -5.92 -4.98 5.55
C ILE A 63 -6.66 -4.60 6.84
N ALA A 64 -7.14 -5.57 7.62
CA ALA A 64 -7.75 -5.35 8.94
C ALA A 64 -6.83 -4.60 9.93
N ASN A 65 -5.51 -4.70 9.75
CA ASN A 65 -4.53 -4.05 10.60
C ASN A 65 -4.13 -2.66 10.07
N THR A 66 -4.89 -2.07 9.14
CA THR A 66 -4.61 -0.74 8.60
C THR A 66 -5.69 0.25 9.03
N ARG A 67 -5.29 1.51 9.20
CA ARG A 67 -6.19 2.61 9.51
C ARG A 67 -5.88 3.82 8.63
N PRO A 68 -6.89 4.47 8.03
CA PRO A 68 -6.70 5.76 7.37
C PRO A 68 -6.08 6.78 8.33
N THR A 69 -5.01 7.45 7.89
CA THR A 69 -4.37 8.52 8.66
C THR A 69 -3.82 9.58 7.73
N LYS A 70 -3.69 10.80 8.22
CA LYS A 70 -3.10 11.92 7.48
C LYS A 70 -2.07 12.61 8.37
N SER A 71 -1.02 13.13 7.75
CA SER A 71 -0.04 13.97 8.43
C SER A 71 0.01 15.33 7.75
N LEU A 72 0.14 16.39 8.55
CA LEU A 72 0.30 17.77 8.04
C LEU A 72 1.70 18.02 7.46
N LEU A 73 2.70 17.26 7.91
CA LEU A 73 4.11 17.54 7.64
C LEU A 73 4.74 16.59 6.60
N ARG A 74 4.07 15.49 6.25
CA ARG A 74 4.57 14.52 5.28
C ARG A 74 3.44 13.79 4.56
N PRO A 75 3.68 13.29 3.34
CA PRO A 75 2.69 12.49 2.63
C PRO A 75 2.43 11.19 3.41
N VAL A 76 1.22 11.03 3.95
CA VAL A 76 0.74 9.81 4.61
C VAL A 76 -0.73 9.65 4.26
N SER A 77 -1.12 8.42 3.92
CA SER A 77 -2.49 8.03 3.55
C SER A 77 -3.10 7.05 4.55
N PHE A 78 -2.29 6.18 5.16
CA PHE A 78 -2.72 5.23 6.17
C PHE A 78 -1.57 4.82 7.10
N GLU A 79 -1.94 4.21 8.22
CA GLU A 79 -1.04 3.68 9.24
C GLU A 79 -1.33 2.20 9.47
N TRP A 80 -0.26 1.45 9.74
CA TRP A 80 -0.30 0.06 10.14
C TRP A 80 -0.34 -0.04 11.67
N ILE A 81 -1.42 -0.63 12.20
CA ILE A 81 -1.75 -0.71 13.63
C ILE A 81 -1.69 -2.13 14.21
N GLY A 82 -1.22 -3.12 13.44
CA GLY A 82 -1.24 -4.53 13.85
C GLY A 82 -0.16 -4.95 14.85
N PRO A 83 -0.35 -6.06 15.60
CA PRO A 83 0.64 -6.57 16.56
C PRO A 83 1.94 -7.03 15.89
N LEU A 84 1.87 -7.36 14.60
CA LEU A 84 3.00 -7.79 13.76
C LEU A 84 3.71 -6.62 13.07
N VAL A 85 3.59 -5.38 13.59
CA VAL A 85 4.54 -4.34 13.21
C VAL A 85 5.90 -4.77 13.76
N THR A 86 6.60 -5.63 13.03
CA THR A 86 8.02 -5.90 13.25
C THR A 86 8.67 -4.56 12.96
N ARG A 87 8.91 -3.75 14.01
CA ARG A 87 9.45 -2.38 13.91
C ARG A 87 10.89 -2.36 13.42
N GLY A 88 11.32 -3.37 12.65
CA GLY A 88 12.69 -3.62 12.24
C GLY A 88 13.64 -3.69 13.44
N PHE A 89 14.93 -3.77 13.15
CA PHE A 89 15.96 -3.48 14.14
C PHE A 89 15.99 -1.97 14.42
N PHE A 90 16.52 -1.54 15.58
CA PHE A 90 16.64 -0.12 15.94
C PHE A 90 17.24 0.75 14.81
N LEU A 91 18.21 0.19 14.07
CA LEU A 91 18.88 0.84 12.93
C LEU A 91 18.10 0.75 11.61
N ARG A 92 17.08 -0.10 11.51
CA ARG A 92 16.35 -0.38 10.27
C ARG A 92 14.84 -0.47 10.49
N SER A 93 14.28 0.47 11.26
CA SER A 93 12.87 0.37 11.60
C SER A 93 11.95 0.42 10.38
N ASN A 94 10.98 -0.50 10.34
CA ASN A 94 9.97 -0.50 9.30
C ASN A 94 9.05 0.71 9.47
N PRO A 95 8.67 1.38 8.36
CA PRO A 95 7.67 2.43 8.41
C PRO A 95 6.35 1.86 8.92
N THR A 96 5.68 2.60 9.81
CA THR A 96 4.29 2.33 10.22
C THR A 96 3.29 3.14 9.41
N GLN A 97 3.75 4.26 8.85
CA GLN A 97 2.93 5.17 8.07
C GLN A 97 3.34 5.09 6.62
N PHE A 98 2.33 5.04 5.75
CA PHE A 98 2.51 4.79 4.33
C PHE A 98 1.74 5.81 3.50
N TYR A 99 2.31 6.16 2.36
CA TYR A 99 1.68 6.98 1.33
C TYR A 99 1.47 6.14 0.07
N VAL A 100 0.26 6.21 -0.45
CA VAL A 100 -0.15 5.56 -1.69
C VAL A 100 -0.81 6.57 -2.61
N ARG A 101 -0.54 6.42 -3.91
CA ARG A 101 -1.14 7.28 -4.94
C ARG A 101 -2.59 6.86 -5.21
N PRO A 102 -3.50 7.79 -5.54
CA PRO A 102 -4.88 7.43 -5.88
C PRO A 102 -4.99 6.57 -7.13
N GLU A 103 -4.02 6.66 -8.04
CA GLU A 103 -3.99 5.93 -9.30
C GLU A 103 -2.79 4.99 -9.32
N SER A 104 -3.01 3.81 -9.91
CA SER A 104 -1.92 2.87 -10.20
C SER A 104 -0.96 3.49 -11.22
N ALA A 105 0.33 3.16 -11.13
CA ALA A 105 1.31 3.62 -12.12
C ALA A 105 0.95 3.10 -13.52
N GLY A 106 1.40 3.75 -14.60
CA GLY A 106 1.18 3.23 -15.97
C GLY A 106 2.19 2.17 -16.43
N GLY A 107 3.08 1.72 -15.53
CA GLY A 107 4.21 0.84 -15.85
C GLY A 107 3.79 -0.60 -16.15
N ARG A 108 4.74 -1.44 -16.61
CA ARG A 108 4.49 -2.86 -16.92
C ARG A 108 3.83 -3.61 -15.76
N ALA A 109 4.32 -3.42 -14.53
CA ALA A 109 3.74 -4.03 -13.32
C ALA A 109 2.26 -3.67 -13.08
N ALA A 110 1.80 -2.52 -13.57
CA ALA A 110 0.41 -2.13 -13.44
C ALA A 110 -0.50 -2.68 -14.55
N ARG A 111 0.08 -3.15 -15.66
CA ARG A 111 -0.69 -3.81 -16.73
C ARG A 111 -1.18 -5.19 -16.29
N ASP A 112 -0.46 -5.81 -15.36
CA ASP A 112 -0.83 -7.09 -14.74
C ASP A 112 -1.86 -6.92 -13.61
N VAL A 113 -2.23 -5.68 -13.27
CA VAL A 113 -3.24 -5.39 -12.25
C VAL A 113 -4.62 -5.55 -12.88
N THR A 114 -5.44 -6.42 -12.30
CA THR A 114 -6.83 -6.56 -12.73
C THR A 114 -7.57 -5.23 -12.59
N PRO A 115 -8.29 -4.78 -13.63
CA PRO A 115 -8.93 -3.48 -13.64
C PRO A 115 -9.88 -3.30 -12.45
N GLY A 116 -9.82 -2.13 -11.79
CA GLY A 116 -10.71 -1.75 -10.70
C GLY A 116 -10.32 -2.22 -9.29
N ILE A 117 -9.43 -3.23 -9.14
CA ILE A 117 -8.98 -3.70 -7.82
C ILE A 117 -8.36 -2.55 -7.03
N TRP A 118 -7.48 -1.77 -7.67
CA TRP A 118 -6.76 -0.70 -7.00
C TRP A 118 -7.70 0.32 -6.36
N SER A 119 -8.79 0.69 -7.04
CA SER A 119 -9.77 1.63 -6.50
C SER A 119 -10.40 1.15 -5.20
N LYS A 120 -10.68 -0.16 -5.08
CA LYS A 120 -11.23 -0.78 -3.87
C LYS A 120 -10.19 -0.87 -2.75
N VAL A 121 -8.97 -1.28 -3.08
CA VAL A 121 -7.86 -1.32 -2.11
C VAL A 121 -7.55 0.07 -1.58
N TYR A 122 -7.47 1.07 -2.46
CA TYR A 122 -7.25 2.47 -2.10
C TYR A 122 -8.35 3.02 -1.18
N GLU A 123 -9.61 2.76 -1.52
CA GLU A 123 -10.76 3.15 -0.70
C GLU A 123 -10.70 2.52 0.70
N ARG A 124 -10.33 1.24 0.80
CA ARG A 124 -10.16 0.55 2.08
C ARG A 124 -9.01 1.10 2.91
N LEU A 125 -7.85 1.37 2.29
CA LEU A 125 -6.68 1.88 2.99
C LEU A 125 -6.85 3.32 3.46
N THR A 126 -7.42 4.17 2.61
CA THR A 126 -7.45 5.63 2.83
C THR A 126 -8.79 6.16 3.33
N GLY A 127 -9.85 5.35 3.26
CA GLY A 127 -11.22 5.79 3.51
C GLY A 127 -11.77 6.77 2.48
N VAL A 128 -11.04 7.03 1.39
CA VAL A 128 -11.43 7.98 0.34
C VAL A 128 -11.63 7.24 -0.97
N GLN A 129 -12.75 7.51 -1.65
CA GLN A 129 -12.98 6.97 -2.99
C GLN A 129 -11.93 7.51 -3.97
N SER A 130 -11.26 6.60 -4.69
CA SER A 130 -10.24 6.95 -5.69
C SER A 130 -10.75 7.92 -6.78
N SER A 131 -12.04 7.81 -7.15
CA SER A 131 -12.71 8.69 -8.12
C SER A 131 -12.74 10.16 -7.68
N VAL A 132 -12.89 10.41 -6.37
CA VAL A 132 -12.91 11.76 -5.80
C VAL A 132 -11.51 12.36 -5.92
N THR A 133 -10.47 11.63 -5.52
CA THR A 133 -9.09 12.15 -5.53
C THR A 133 -8.52 12.33 -6.94
N SER A 134 -8.88 11.47 -7.91
CA SER A 134 -8.47 11.59 -9.32
C SER A 134 -9.04 12.87 -9.97
N LYS A 135 -10.31 13.20 -9.67
CA LYS A 135 -11.00 14.34 -10.27
C LYS A 135 -10.40 15.70 -9.89
N TRP A 136 -9.80 15.82 -8.70
CA TRP A 136 -9.18 17.07 -8.23
C TRP A 136 -7.77 17.32 -8.77
N ARG A 137 -7.16 16.36 -9.48
CA ARG A 137 -5.78 16.47 -9.98
C ARG A 137 -5.69 16.69 -11.49
N ARG A 138 -6.83 16.84 -12.17
CA ARG A 138 -6.91 17.36 -13.55
C ARG A 138 -7.21 18.85 -13.50
#